data_AF-A0A925QWS3-F1
#
_entry.id   AF-A0A925QWS3-F1
#
_cell.length_a   1.000
_cell.length_b   1.000
_cell.length_c   1.000
_cell.angle_alpha   90.00
_cell.angle_beta   90.00
_cell.angle_gamma   90.00
#
_symmetry.space_group_name_H-M   'P 1'
#
loop_
_entity.id
_entity.type
_entity.pdbx_description
1 polymer ?
#
loop_
_entity_poly.entity_id
_entity_poly.type
_entity_poly.pdbx_seq_one_letter_code
_entity_poly.pdbx_strand_id
1 'polypeptide(L)'
;MTTLKDILTQCYGYRRSDFGATGLVRVDCEEGTISPVPLQDIFTPHTVSPAKVVRLAAVFQPAQGVMLKGIGREKTRSFKILLVSGDGLMVETPAAAREFLPWHSLRHGLLRPELIEFEGPEQPNCRMPKKTGETGAARAG
;
A
#
# COMPACT_ATOMS: atom_id res chain seq x y z
N MET A 1 -15.68 -0.34 -4.87
CA MET A 1 -14.36 0.29 -4.72
C MET A 1 -13.64 -0.43 -3.58
N THR A 2 -12.34 -0.64 -3.73
CA THR A 2 -11.51 -1.31 -2.72
C THR A 2 -10.57 -0.27 -2.11
N THR A 3 -10.43 -0.22 -0.79
CA THR A 3 -9.50 0.72 -0.15
C THR A 3 -8.08 0.16 -0.09
N LEU A 4 -7.07 1.03 0.08
CA LEU A 4 -5.70 0.59 0.38
C LEU A 4 -5.66 -0.26 1.65
N LYS A 5 -6.49 0.07 2.65
CA LYS A 5 -6.64 -0.73 3.87
C LYS A 5 -7.09 -2.17 3.58
N ASP A 6 -8.07 -2.32 2.69
CA ASP A 6 -8.59 -3.64 2.30
C ASP A 6 -7.50 -4.46 1.60
N ILE A 7 -6.75 -3.85 0.69
CA ILE A 7 -5.64 -4.51 -0.03
C ILE A 7 -4.55 -4.96 0.94
N LEU A 8 -4.12 -4.09 1.86
CA LEU A 8 -3.11 -4.43 2.87
C LEU A 8 -3.58 -5.61 3.74
N THR A 9 -4.88 -5.65 4.08
CA THR A 9 -5.47 -6.72 4.89
C THR A 9 -5.56 -8.03 4.11
N GLN A 10 -6.15 -8.00 2.91
CA GLN A 10 -6.46 -9.19 2.12
C GLN A 10 -5.22 -9.81 1.47
N CYS A 11 -4.26 -8.98 1.05
CA CYS A 11 -3.18 -9.41 0.16
C CYS A 11 -1.82 -9.42 0.85
N TYR A 12 -1.67 -8.63 1.92
CA TYR A 12 -0.40 -8.48 2.65
C TYR A 12 -0.52 -8.86 4.13
N GLY A 13 -1.66 -9.45 4.54
CA GLY A 13 -1.82 -10.05 5.87
C GLY A 13 -1.86 -9.05 7.03
N TYR A 14 -2.18 -7.78 6.76
CA TYR A 14 -2.42 -6.80 7.82
C TYR A 14 -3.67 -7.21 8.60
N ARG A 15 -3.63 -7.07 9.92
CA ARG A 15 -4.77 -7.32 10.81
C ARG A 15 -5.39 -6.00 11.23
N ARG A 16 -6.62 -6.04 11.74
CA ARG A 16 -7.26 -4.84 12.34
C ARG A 16 -6.40 -4.19 13.43
N SER A 17 -5.70 -5.01 14.23
CA SER A 17 -4.77 -4.54 15.25
C SER A 17 -3.56 -3.79 14.68
N ASP A 18 -3.13 -4.08 13.46
CA ASP A 18 -1.95 -3.46 12.82
C ASP A 18 -2.18 -1.97 12.48
N PHE A 19 -3.44 -1.52 12.45
CA PHE A 19 -3.82 -0.12 12.23
C PHE A 19 -4.04 0.65 13.54
N GLY A 20 -3.96 -0.03 14.69
CA GLY A 20 -4.22 0.56 16.02
C GLY A 20 -5.60 1.22 16.16
N ALA A 21 -5.75 2.04 17.19
CA ALA A 21 -6.95 2.85 17.42
C ALA A 21 -7.07 4.03 16.43
N THR A 22 -5.94 4.48 15.88
CA THR A 22 -5.88 5.67 15.01
C THR A 22 -6.12 5.36 13.54
N GLY A 23 -6.09 4.09 13.15
CA GLY A 23 -6.24 3.65 11.75
C GLY A 23 -4.98 3.87 10.90
N LEU A 24 -3.88 4.33 11.48
CA LEU A 24 -2.72 4.83 10.76
C LEU A 24 -1.70 3.74 10.43
N VAL A 25 -0.92 4.01 9.39
CA VAL A 25 0.27 3.25 8.98
C VAL A 25 1.48 4.18 8.94
N ARG A 26 2.69 3.61 9.03
CA ARG A 26 3.93 4.34 8.78
C ARG A 26 4.23 4.28 7.28
N VAL A 27 4.64 5.41 6.72
CA VAL A 27 5.03 5.52 5.31
C VAL A 27 6.47 6.02 5.27
N ASP A 28 7.34 5.23 4.64
CA ASP A 28 8.70 5.61 4.29
C ASP A 28 8.71 6.03 2.83
N CYS A 29 8.84 7.33 2.59
CA CYS A 29 8.74 7.88 1.23
C CYS A 29 10.07 7.82 0.48
N GLU A 30 11.20 7.61 1.16
CA GLU A 30 12.51 7.42 0.53
C GLU A 30 12.62 5.99 -0.01
N GLU A 31 12.20 5.01 0.79
CA GLU A 31 12.19 3.60 0.38
C GLU A 31 10.94 3.20 -0.42
N GLY A 32 9.93 4.07 -0.46
CA GLY A 32 8.65 3.80 -1.11
C GLY A 32 7.90 2.64 -0.46
N THR A 33 7.86 2.60 0.88
CA THR A 33 7.25 1.52 1.64
C THR A 33 6.18 1.98 2.63
N ILE A 34 5.29 1.06 2.96
CA ILE A 34 4.26 1.20 3.98
C ILE A 34 4.39 0.05 4.99
N SER A 35 4.26 0.37 6.27
CA SER A 35 4.34 -0.62 7.36
C SER A 35 3.29 -0.34 8.43
N PRO A 36 2.85 -1.34 9.20
CA PRO A 36 1.98 -1.13 10.35
C PRO A 36 2.56 -0.11 11.33
N VAL A 37 1.69 0.64 12.03
CA VAL A 37 2.11 1.34 13.25
C VAL A 37 1.97 0.34 14.39
N PRO A 38 3.05 -0.06 15.07
CA PRO A 38 2.91 -0.91 16.25
C PRO A 38 2.01 -0.21 17.28
N LEU A 39 0.98 -0.91 17.76
CA LEU A 39 0.34 -0.58 19.04
C LEU A 39 1.47 -0.51 20.07
N GLN A 40 1.63 0.66 20.69
CA GLN A 40 2.77 0.96 21.56
C GLN A 40 3.03 -0.18 22.55
N ASP A 41 4.29 -0.60 22.63
CA ASP A 41 4.89 -0.79 23.94
C ASP A 41 6.02 0.23 24.07
N ILE A 42 5.90 1.06 25.09
CA ILE A 42 6.66 2.29 25.34
C ILE A 42 8.13 1.99 25.73
N PHE A 43 8.57 0.73 25.76
CA PHE A 43 9.90 0.36 26.27
C PHE A 43 10.65 -0.74 25.49
N THR A 44 10.17 -1.15 24.32
CA THR A 44 10.86 -2.15 23.51
C THR A 44 10.90 -1.73 22.05
N PRO A 45 12.08 -1.69 21.39
CA PRO A 45 12.16 -1.54 19.96
C PRO A 45 11.60 -2.81 19.32
N HIS A 46 10.27 -2.89 19.21
CA HIS A 46 9.63 -3.98 18.50
C HIS A 46 9.98 -3.82 17.04
N THR A 47 10.86 -4.71 16.58
CA THR A 47 11.20 -4.90 15.19
C THR A 47 9.88 -5.14 14.45
N VAL A 48 9.43 -4.16 13.65
CA VAL A 48 8.40 -4.41 12.64
C VAL A 48 8.94 -5.56 11.82
N SER A 49 8.26 -6.71 11.86
CA SER A 49 8.72 -7.88 11.12
C SER A 49 8.92 -7.45 9.66
N PRO A 50 10.11 -7.66 9.07
CA PRO A 50 10.37 -7.26 7.69
C PRO A 50 9.37 -7.86 6.71
N ALA A 51 8.69 -8.95 7.10
CA ALA A 51 7.61 -9.58 6.34
C ALA A 51 6.33 -8.71 6.19
N LYS A 52 6.13 -7.65 7.00
CA LYS A 52 4.95 -6.77 6.92
C LYS A 52 5.23 -5.42 6.27
N VAL A 53 6.47 -5.15 5.85
CA VAL A 53 6.81 -3.96 5.08
C VAL A 53 6.40 -4.22 3.63
N VAL A 54 5.53 -3.37 3.09
CA VAL A 54 4.99 -3.50 1.74
C VAL A 54 5.54 -2.36 0.89
N ARG A 55 6.08 -2.67 -0.30
CA ARG A 55 6.45 -1.64 -1.28
C ARG A 55 5.19 -1.04 -1.88
N LEU A 56 5.10 0.28 -1.92
CA LEU A 56 3.98 0.99 -2.55
C LEU A 56 3.82 0.57 -4.01
N ALA A 57 4.92 0.31 -4.70
CA ALA A 57 4.92 -0.18 -6.07
C ALA A 57 4.31 -1.57 -6.27
N ALA A 58 4.19 -2.39 -5.23
CA ALA A 58 3.48 -3.67 -5.29
C ALA A 58 1.96 -3.50 -5.13
N VAL A 59 1.52 -2.37 -4.56
CA VAL A 59 0.10 -2.08 -4.35
C VAL A 59 -0.48 -1.30 -5.52
N PHE A 60 0.19 -0.23 -5.94
CA PHE A 60 -0.23 0.57 -7.07
C PHE A 60 0.11 -0.13 -8.38
N GLN A 61 -0.85 -0.24 -9.30
CA GLN A 61 -0.66 -0.86 -10.60
C GLN A 61 -0.91 0.14 -11.74
N PRO A 62 -0.17 0.03 -12.87
CA PRO A 62 -0.50 0.78 -14.08
C PRO A 62 -1.94 0.54 -14.54
N ALA A 63 -2.51 1.53 -15.23
CA ALA A 63 -3.90 1.60 -15.68
C ALA A 63 -4.98 1.64 -14.57
N GLN A 64 -4.61 1.53 -13.29
CA GLN A 64 -5.54 1.57 -12.18
C GLN A 64 -6.04 2.99 -11.90
N GLY A 65 -7.34 3.16 -11.70
CA GLY A 65 -7.93 4.41 -11.21
C GLY A 65 -7.76 4.51 -9.70
N VAL A 66 -7.39 5.70 -9.21
CA VAL A 66 -7.24 5.98 -7.78
C VAL A 66 -8.00 7.25 -7.43
N MET A 67 -8.75 7.19 -6.34
CA MET A 67 -9.35 8.33 -5.69
C MET A 67 -8.74 8.52 -4.30
N LEU A 68 -8.15 9.70 -4.10
CA LEU A 68 -7.59 10.17 -2.84
C LEU A 68 -8.60 11.10 -2.17
N LYS A 69 -9.23 10.65 -1.08
CA LYS A 69 -10.14 11.48 -0.29
C LYS A 69 -9.34 12.48 0.55
N GLY A 70 -9.61 13.77 0.37
CA GLY A 70 -8.97 14.81 1.16
C GLY A 70 -9.49 14.85 2.60
N ILE A 71 -8.63 15.28 3.54
CA ILE A 71 -9.01 15.54 4.93
C ILE A 71 -8.95 17.03 5.21
N GLY A 72 -9.99 17.57 5.87
CA GLY A 72 -10.02 18.97 6.28
C GLY A 72 -10.09 19.91 5.07
N ARG A 73 -9.01 20.66 4.80
CA ARG A 73 -8.94 21.61 3.67
C ARG A 73 -8.40 20.98 2.38
N GLU A 74 -7.92 19.74 2.43
CA GLU A 74 -7.45 19.05 1.23
C GLU A 74 -8.63 18.68 0.32
N LYS A 75 -8.47 18.91 -0.99
CA LYS A 75 -9.46 18.52 -1.99
C LYS A 75 -9.27 17.04 -2.34
N THR A 76 -10.39 16.35 -2.53
CA THR A 76 -10.40 15.03 -3.17
C THR A 76 -9.73 15.13 -4.54
N ARG A 77 -8.85 14.17 -4.84
CA ARG A 77 -8.19 14.04 -6.14
C ARG A 77 -8.49 12.67 -6.71
N SER A 78 -8.73 12.60 -8.01
CA SER A 78 -8.77 11.34 -8.74
C SER A 78 -7.75 11.38 -9.87
N PHE A 79 -7.19 10.22 -10.20
CA PHE A 79 -6.22 10.07 -11.28
C PHE A 79 -6.10 8.61 -11.69
N LYS A 80 -5.65 8.37 -12.92
CA LYS A 80 -5.30 7.05 -13.44
C LYS A 80 -3.79 6.88 -13.41
N ILE A 81 -3.32 5.75 -12.93
CA ILE A 81 -1.88 5.46 -12.88
C ILE A 81 -1.41 5.08 -14.28
N LEU A 82 -0.37 5.76 -14.76
CA LEU A 82 0.29 5.42 -16.02
C LEU A 82 1.52 4.55 -15.77
N LEU A 83 2.33 4.91 -14.76
CA LEU A 83 3.56 4.21 -14.42
C LEU A 83 3.84 4.32 -12.92
N VAL A 84 4.51 3.32 -12.39
CA VAL A 84 4.90 3.20 -10.99
C VAL A 84 6.41 3.12 -10.91
N SER A 85 7.01 3.95 -10.07
CA SER A 85 8.47 4.03 -9.88
C SER A 85 8.83 3.86 -8.41
N GLY A 86 10.13 3.78 -8.10
CA GLY A 86 10.63 3.75 -6.72
C GLY A 86 10.24 4.99 -5.92
N ASP A 87 10.12 6.15 -6.58
CA ASP A 87 9.96 7.46 -5.94
C ASP A 87 8.53 8.01 -5.98
N GLY A 88 7.65 7.40 -6.78
CA GLY A 88 6.29 7.90 -6.97
C GLY A 88 5.53 7.30 -8.15
N LEU A 89 4.45 7.98 -8.52
CA LEU A 89 3.54 7.61 -9.60
C LEU A 89 3.59 8.62 -10.73
N MET A 90 3.64 8.14 -11.97
CA MET A 90 3.23 8.94 -13.13
C MET A 90 1.73 8.73 -13.32
N VAL A 91 0.94 9.80 -13.36
CA VAL A 91 -0.52 9.70 -13.39
C VAL A 91 -1.12 10.59 -14.47
N GLU A 92 -2.36 10.27 -14.85
CA GLU A 92 -3.22 11.08 -15.70
C GLU A 92 -4.44 11.54 -14.91
N THR A 93 -4.62 12.85 -14.81
CA THR A 93 -5.78 13.46 -14.14
C THR A 93 -7.02 13.42 -15.05
N PRO A 94 -8.24 13.63 -14.51
CA PRO A 94 -9.46 13.71 -15.32
C PRO A 94 -9.43 14.80 -16.41
N ALA A 95 -8.59 15.83 -16.24
CA ALA A 95 -8.36 16.87 -17.24
C ALA A 95 -7.37 16.44 -18.34
N ALA A 96 -7.03 15.15 -18.42
CA ALA A 96 -6.01 14.57 -19.30
C ALA A 96 -4.59 15.14 -19.10
N ALA A 97 -4.35 15.86 -18.00
CA ALA A 97 -3.02 16.33 -17.66
C ALA A 97 -2.20 15.19 -17.03
N ARG A 98 -0.96 15.05 -17.49
CA ARG A 98 0.00 14.07 -16.96
C ARG A 98 0.90 14.74 -15.95
N GLU A 99 1.01 14.15 -14.77
CA GLU A 99 1.84 14.68 -13.69
C GLU A 99 2.57 13.55 -12.96
N PHE A 100 3.72 13.89 -12.38
CA PHE A 100 4.44 13.00 -11.48
C PHE A 100 4.06 13.32 -10.03
N LEU A 101 3.58 12.33 -9.30
CA LEU A 101 3.20 12.40 -7.90
C LEU A 101 4.23 11.61 -7.07
N PRO A 102 5.22 12.28 -6.45
CA PRO A 102 6.16 11.61 -5.56
C PRO A 102 5.43 11.08 -4.31
N TRP A 103 5.96 10.03 -3.68
CA TRP A 103 5.35 9.45 -2.47
C TRP A 103 5.13 10.47 -1.35
N HIS A 104 6.04 11.43 -1.23
CA HIS A 104 5.95 12.54 -0.29
C HIS A 104 4.66 13.37 -0.48
N SER A 105 4.23 13.60 -1.73
CA SER A 105 2.99 14.32 -2.05
C SER A 105 1.74 13.51 -1.73
N LEU A 106 1.84 12.18 -1.73
CA LEU A 106 0.76 11.26 -1.40
C LEU A 106 0.73 10.88 0.08
N ARG A 107 1.76 11.28 0.85
CA ARG A 107 1.99 10.83 2.23
C ARG A 107 0.77 11.00 3.12
N HIS A 108 0.07 12.14 3.04
CA HIS A 108 -1.09 12.40 3.88
C HIS A 108 -2.21 11.38 3.70
N GLY A 109 -2.51 10.97 2.46
CA GLY A 109 -3.47 9.90 2.22
C GLY A 109 -2.90 8.51 2.44
N LEU A 110 -1.61 8.28 2.16
CA LEU A 110 -0.95 6.99 2.43
C LEU A 110 -0.92 6.67 3.93
N LEU A 111 -0.78 7.68 4.79
CA LEU A 111 -0.86 7.53 6.25
C LEU A 111 -2.22 7.01 6.73
N ARG A 112 -3.29 7.23 5.95
CA ARG A 112 -4.67 6.81 6.22
C ARG A 112 -5.20 5.95 5.07
N PRO A 113 -4.87 4.66 5.04
CA PRO A 113 -5.18 3.76 3.93
C PRO A 113 -6.68 3.68 3.56
N GLU A 114 -7.58 4.03 4.46
CA GLU A 114 -9.01 4.14 4.19
C GLU A 114 -9.41 5.29 3.25
N LEU A 115 -8.51 6.26 3.02
CA LEU A 115 -8.76 7.41 2.15
C LEU A 115 -8.31 7.22 0.70
N ILE A 116 -7.62 6.12 0.42
CA ILE A 116 -7.18 5.75 -0.92
C ILE A 116 -8.09 4.65 -1.41
N GLU A 117 -8.89 4.97 -2.42
CA GLU A 117 -9.81 4.04 -3.07
C GLU A 117 -9.33 3.73 -4.48
N PHE A 118 -9.45 2.47 -4.85
CA PHE A 118 -9.10 1.98 -6.18
C PHE A 118 -10.37 1.73 -6.99
N GLU A 119 -10.36 2.24 -8.22
CA GLU A 119 -11.44 2.14 -9.20
C GLU A 119 -11.06 1.13 -10.30
N GLY A 120 -11.99 0.23 -10.63
CA GLY A 120 -11.84 -0.77 -11.67
C GLY A 120 -11.96 -2.22 -11.16
N PRO A 121 -12.17 -3.19 -12.07
CA PRO A 121 -12.30 -4.61 -11.72
C PRO A 121 -10.95 -5.29 -11.41
N GLU A 122 -9.83 -4.66 -11.80
CA GLU A 122 -8.48 -5.15 -11.52
C GLU A 122 -8.10 -4.79 -10.08
N GLN A 123 -8.37 -5.71 -9.17
CA GLN A 123 -7.72 -5.68 -7.86
C GLN A 123 -6.20 -5.83 -8.07
N PRO A 124 -5.36 -5.14 -7.29
CA PRO A 124 -3.93 -5.39 -7.33
C PRO A 124 -3.70 -6.89 -7.14
N ASN A 125 -2.79 -7.47 -7.93
CA ASN A 125 -2.63 -8.91 -8.06
C ASN A 125 -2.30 -9.53 -6.68
N CYS A 126 -3.32 -9.95 -5.94
CA CYS A 126 -3.20 -10.58 -4.62
C CYS A 126 -2.74 -12.03 -4.75
N ARG A 127 -1.83 -12.29 -5.68
CA ARG A 127 -1.09 -13.54 -5.74
C ARG A 127 -0.16 -13.53 -4.53
N MET A 128 -0.67 -14.02 -3.41
CA MET A 128 0.20 -14.43 -2.31
C MET A 128 1.33 -15.27 -2.92
N PRO A 129 2.60 -15.03 -2.55
CA PRO A 129 3.64 -16.00 -2.87
C PRO A 129 3.16 -17.33 -2.31
N LYS A 130 2.91 -18.32 -3.18
CA LYS A 130 2.65 -19.69 -2.75
C LYS A 130 3.77 -20.02 -1.77
N LYS A 131 3.42 -20.43 -0.54
CA LYS A 131 4.38 -20.99 0.41
C LYS A 131 5.20 -22.04 -0.34
N THR A 132 6.44 -21.73 -0.68
CA THR A 132 7.41 -22.72 -1.12
C THR A 132 7.87 -23.44 0.13
N GLY A 133 7.12 -24.49 0.49
CA GLY A 133 7.46 -25.51 1.48
C GLY A 133 6.51 -26.66 1.16
N GLU A 134 6.96 -27.86 0.83
CA GLU A 134 7.99 -28.64 1.51
C GLU A 134 9.03 -29.30 0.58
N THR A 135 10.23 -29.35 1.15
CA THR A 135 11.38 -30.22 0.90
C THR A 135 11.04 -31.72 0.89
N GLY A 136 11.62 -32.44 -0.08
CA GLY A 136 12.48 -33.60 0.16
C GLY A 136 11.88 -34.93 0.61
N ALA A 137 11.92 -35.92 -0.27
CA ALA A 137 12.34 -37.27 0.09
C ALA A 137 13.00 -37.94 -1.12
N ALA A 138 14.34 -37.90 -1.16
CA ALA A 138 15.14 -38.80 -1.98
C ALA A 138 14.88 -40.23 -1.49
N ARG A 139 14.39 -41.10 -2.38
CA ARG A 139 14.35 -42.54 -2.12
C ARG A 139 15.55 -43.15 -2.83
N ALA A 140 16.53 -43.56 -2.02
CA ALA A 140 17.63 -44.42 -2.45
C ALA A 140 17.07 -45.73 -3.02
N GLY A 141 17.61 -46.14 -4.16
CA GLY A 141 17.52 -47.47 -4.74
C GLY A 141 18.92 -47.95 -5.07
#